data_AF-A0A4R6V2J5-F1
#
_entry.id   AF-A0A4R6V2J5-F1
#
_cell.length_a   1.000
_cell.length_b   1.000
_cell.length_c   1.000
_cell.angle_alpha   90.00
_cell.angle_beta   90.00
_cell.angle_gamma   90.00
#
_symmetry.space_group_name_H-M   'P 1'
#
loop_
_entity.id
_entity.type
_entity.pdbx_description
1 polymer ?
#
loop_
_entity_poly.entity_id
_entity_poly.type
_entity_poly.pdbx_seq_one_letter_code
_entity_poly.pdbx_strand_id
1 'polypeptide(L)'
;MSPEDGELITLKEWAQQCGYSYDYVMHSMRRHYPDFPEPERRRKGDAGKGGGTGNNLYDPAKLERFKPRGPAPVELPDEDLGKQVTLGGFAALLGVNTGTINKIKDHRPDTLPDTVDGQRWYPRARYHVRDLLLMWNSRPGKGSGSDRRRPALPWQNRQNPDPH
;
A
#
# COMPACT_ATOMS: atom_id res chain seq x y z
N MET A 1 -24.10 -16.84 22.23
CA MET A 1 -23.58 -16.24 20.98
C MET A 1 -22.20 -16.82 20.77
N SER A 2 -22.07 -17.80 19.89
CA SER A 2 -20.80 -18.49 19.61
C SER A 2 -19.88 -17.59 18.77
N PRO A 3 -18.61 -17.37 19.17
CA PRO A 3 -17.65 -16.55 18.42
C PRO A 3 -16.99 -17.30 17.23
N GLU A 4 -17.71 -18.18 16.53
CA GLU A 4 -17.09 -19.34 15.84
C GLU A 4 -17.08 -19.32 14.29
N ASP A 5 -17.35 -18.19 13.64
CA ASP A 5 -17.17 -18.08 12.18
C ASP A 5 -16.39 -16.81 11.83
N GLY A 6 -15.11 -16.79 12.21
CA GLY A 6 -14.16 -15.87 11.60
C GLY A 6 -14.02 -16.23 10.12
N GLU A 7 -14.48 -15.35 9.24
CA GLU A 7 -14.46 -15.54 7.79
C GLU A 7 -13.03 -15.91 7.34
N LEU A 8 -12.83 -17.20 7.04
CA LEU A 8 -11.52 -17.69 6.63
C LEU A 8 -11.19 -17.11 5.25
N ILE A 9 -9.96 -16.63 5.09
CA ILE A 9 -9.52 -15.92 3.90
C ILE A 9 -8.43 -16.71 3.16
N THR A 10 -8.37 -16.63 1.84
CA THR A 10 -7.21 -17.18 1.11
C THR A 10 -5.99 -16.26 1.25
N LEU A 11 -4.78 -16.81 1.13
CA LEU A 11 -3.58 -15.96 1.09
C LEU A 11 -3.60 -14.97 -0.08
N LYS A 12 -4.30 -15.28 -1.17
CA LYS A 12 -4.44 -14.39 -2.32
C LYS A 12 -5.28 -13.16 -1.96
N GLU A 13 -6.43 -13.37 -1.33
CA GLU A 13 -7.30 -12.29 -0.87
C GLU A 13 -6.65 -11.47 0.25
N TRP A 14 -6.04 -12.13 1.24
CA TRP A 14 -5.32 -11.44 2.30
C TRP A 14 -4.12 -10.65 1.77
N ALA A 15 -3.37 -11.21 0.82
CA ALA A 15 -2.28 -10.50 0.17
C ALA A 15 -2.79 -9.24 -0.54
N GLN A 16 -3.91 -9.35 -1.29
CA GLN A 16 -4.51 -8.19 -1.96
C GLN A 16 -4.97 -7.12 -0.96
N GLN A 17 -5.60 -7.51 0.15
CA GLN A 17 -6.00 -6.58 1.22
C GLN A 17 -4.80 -5.88 1.87
N CYS A 18 -3.68 -6.57 2.00
CA CYS A 18 -2.46 -6.04 2.59
C CYS A 18 -1.52 -5.35 1.59
N GLY A 19 -1.86 -5.33 0.30
CA GLY A 19 -0.99 -4.82 -0.77
C GLY A 19 0.24 -5.70 -1.07
N TYR A 20 0.19 -6.99 -0.72
CA TYR A 20 1.18 -7.98 -1.12
C TYR A 20 0.82 -8.68 -2.44
N SER A 21 1.85 -9.10 -3.17
CA SER A 21 1.69 -10.09 -4.24
C SER A 21 1.57 -11.49 -3.62
N TYR A 22 0.65 -12.29 -4.16
CA TYR A 22 0.44 -13.67 -3.70
C TYR A 22 1.75 -14.51 -3.71
N ASP A 23 2.56 -14.39 -4.77
CA ASP A 23 3.87 -15.06 -4.87
C ASP A 23 4.84 -14.66 -3.74
N TYR A 24 4.83 -13.39 -3.33
CA TYR A 24 5.68 -12.91 -2.24
C TYR A 24 5.28 -13.54 -0.90
N VAL A 25 3.97 -13.64 -0.64
CA VAL A 25 3.47 -14.30 0.57
C VAL A 25 3.78 -15.80 0.54
N MET A 26 3.58 -16.45 -0.60
CA MET A 26 3.78 -17.90 -0.73
C MET A 26 5.25 -18.32 -0.64
N HIS A 27 6.15 -17.63 -1.33
CA HIS A 27 7.54 -18.05 -1.47
C HIS A 27 8.51 -17.34 -0.51
N SER A 28 8.36 -16.02 -0.37
CA SER A 28 9.32 -15.23 0.42
C SER A 28 8.92 -15.11 1.88
N MET A 29 7.63 -14.89 2.17
CA MET A 29 7.15 -14.71 3.54
C MET A 29 7.23 -16.01 4.35
N ARG A 30 6.78 -17.14 3.78
CA ARG A 30 6.94 -18.47 4.43
C ARG A 30 8.40 -18.87 4.66
N ARG A 31 9.33 -18.40 3.82
CA ARG A 31 10.77 -18.66 3.99
C ARG A 31 11.41 -17.76 5.05
N HIS A 32 10.95 -16.52 5.17
CA HIS A 32 11.51 -15.54 6.12
C HIS A 32 10.88 -15.63 7.51
N TYR A 33 9.65 -16.11 7.62
CA TYR A 33 8.94 -16.28 8.88
C TYR A 33 8.69 -17.78 9.13
N PRO A 34 9.53 -18.45 9.94
CA PRO A 34 9.33 -19.88 10.23
C PRO A 34 8.03 -20.14 10.99
N ASP A 35 7.53 -19.15 11.76
CA ASP A 35 6.25 -19.19 12.47
C ASP A 35 5.03 -18.80 11.60
N PHE A 36 5.19 -18.76 10.28
CA PHE A 36 4.08 -18.46 9.38
C PHE A 36 2.97 -19.51 9.53
N PRO A 37 1.70 -19.11 9.75
CA PRO A 37 0.64 -20.02 10.10
C PRO A 37 0.38 -21.03 8.99
N GLU A 38 0.08 -22.26 9.38
CA GLU A 38 -0.49 -23.25 8.48
C GLU A 38 -1.96 -22.91 8.18
N PRO A 39 -2.51 -23.36 7.04
CA PRO A 39 -3.92 -23.15 6.73
C PRO A 39 -4.84 -23.91 7.68
N GLU A 40 -5.90 -23.27 8.15
CA GLU A 40 -6.95 -23.89 8.98
C GLU A 40 -7.75 -24.93 8.19
N ARG A 41 -7.94 -24.69 6.89
CA ARG A 41 -8.57 -25.65 5.97
C ARG A 41 -7.79 -25.77 4.67
N ARG A 42 -7.28 -26.97 4.41
CA ARG A 42 -6.77 -27.39 3.11
C ARG A 42 -7.94 -27.96 2.31
N ARG A 43 -8.23 -27.41 1.13
CA ARG A 43 -9.32 -27.98 0.30
C ARG A 43 -8.87 -29.33 -0.26
N LYS A 44 -9.76 -30.33 -0.19
CA LYS A 44 -9.50 -31.75 -0.52
C LYS A 44 -8.92 -31.87 -1.95
N GLY A 45 -7.64 -32.20 -2.07
CA GLY A 45 -6.89 -32.26 -3.34
C GLY A 45 -5.43 -31.81 -3.23
N ASP A 46 -5.07 -31.06 -2.18
CA ASP A 46 -3.70 -30.60 -1.90
C ASP A 46 -2.84 -31.72 -1.27
N ALA A 47 -2.66 -32.82 -2.00
CA ALA A 47 -1.84 -33.95 -1.59
C ALA A 47 -0.36 -33.68 -1.88
N GLY A 48 0.26 -32.73 -1.15
CA GLY A 48 1.70 -32.71 -0.86
C GLY A 48 2.72 -32.67 -2.01
N LYS A 49 2.31 -32.60 -3.28
CA LYS A 49 3.21 -32.52 -4.44
C LYS A 49 2.66 -31.50 -5.44
N GLY A 50 3.22 -30.29 -5.38
CA GLY A 50 3.26 -29.32 -6.47
C GLY A 50 1.96 -29.10 -7.24
N GLY A 51 1.02 -28.35 -6.67
CA GLY A 51 -0.11 -27.85 -7.44
C GLY A 51 -1.24 -27.29 -6.58
N GLY A 52 -1.30 -25.96 -6.40
CA GLY A 52 -2.55 -25.28 -6.08
C GLY A 52 -2.75 -24.74 -4.66
N THR A 53 -1.69 -24.31 -3.95
CA THR A 53 -1.76 -23.73 -2.59
C THR A 53 -2.60 -22.44 -2.46
N GLY A 54 -3.11 -21.89 -3.58
CA GLY A 54 -3.84 -20.61 -3.62
C GLY A 54 -5.25 -20.63 -3.05
N ASN A 55 -5.80 -21.83 -2.85
CA ASN A 55 -7.16 -22.05 -2.36
C ASN A 55 -7.20 -22.52 -0.90
N ASN A 56 -6.06 -22.49 -0.20
CA ASN A 56 -6.00 -22.79 1.21
C ASN A 56 -6.56 -21.63 2.03
N LEU A 57 -7.35 -21.96 3.04
CA LEU A 57 -8.07 -21.00 3.88
C LEU A 57 -7.33 -20.79 5.20
N TYR A 58 -7.12 -19.54 5.56
CA TYR A 58 -6.34 -19.11 6.71
C TYR A 58 -7.20 -18.25 7.64
N ASP A 59 -6.88 -18.31 8.93
CA ASP A 59 -7.44 -17.40 9.91
C ASP A 59 -6.79 -16.01 9.75
N PRO A 60 -7.57 -14.95 9.44
CA PRO A 60 -7.05 -13.60 9.28
C PRO A 60 -6.36 -13.08 10.54
N ALA A 61 -6.82 -13.45 11.74
CA ALA A 61 -6.21 -13.01 13.00
C ALA A 61 -4.78 -13.57 13.16
N LYS A 62 -4.51 -14.78 12.65
CA LYS A 62 -3.16 -15.37 12.66
C LYS A 62 -2.23 -14.70 11.64
N LEU A 63 -2.80 -14.08 10.61
CA LEU A 63 -2.10 -13.38 9.54
C LEU A 63 -1.79 -11.91 9.88
N GLU A 64 -2.56 -11.27 10.77
CA GLU A 64 -2.40 -9.85 11.15
C GLU A 64 -0.97 -9.47 11.57
N ARG A 65 -0.26 -10.35 12.29
CA ARG A 65 1.15 -10.11 12.70
C ARG A 65 2.14 -10.01 11.54
N PHE A 66 1.77 -10.53 10.36
CA PHE A 66 2.58 -10.49 9.13
C PHE A 66 2.15 -9.36 8.18
N LYS A 67 1.10 -8.61 8.54
CA LYS A 67 0.69 -7.42 7.79
C LYS A 67 1.85 -6.44 7.71
N PRO A 68 2.07 -5.75 6.57
CA PRO A 68 3.15 -4.80 6.48
C PRO A 68 2.90 -3.72 7.53
N ARG A 69 3.89 -3.50 8.41
CA ARG A 69 3.97 -2.32 9.26
C ARG A 69 4.30 -1.10 8.39
N GLY A 70 3.41 -0.78 7.47
CA GLY A 70 3.36 0.50 6.79
C GLY A 70 2.77 1.55 7.72
N PRO A 71 3.02 2.84 7.47
CA PRO A 71 2.24 3.88 8.11
C PRO A 71 0.76 3.63 7.79
N ALA A 72 -0.11 3.64 8.80
CA ALA A 72 -1.55 3.47 8.60
C ALA A 72 -2.04 4.52 7.58
N PRO A 73 -2.98 4.16 6.69
CA PRO A 73 -3.63 5.13 5.83
C PRO A 73 -4.19 6.26 6.69
N VAL A 74 -3.92 7.50 6.29
CA VAL A 74 -4.53 8.66 6.95
C VAL A 74 -5.81 9.00 6.20
N GLU A 75 -6.90 9.15 6.94
CA GLU A 75 -8.14 9.70 6.43
C GLU A 75 -8.20 11.18 6.83
N LEU A 76 -8.56 12.03 5.86
CA LEU A 76 -8.85 13.44 6.08
C LEU A 76 -10.33 13.67 5.75
N PRO A 77 -11.00 14.62 6.43
CA PRO A 77 -12.40 14.93 6.11
C PRO A 77 -12.53 15.46 4.68
N ASP A 78 -13.65 15.16 4.01
CA ASP A 78 -13.92 15.58 2.62
C ASP A 78 -13.74 17.09 2.39
N GLU A 79 -14.04 17.90 3.41
CA GLU A 79 -13.84 19.35 3.40
C GLU A 79 -12.37 19.75 3.16
N ASP A 80 -11.42 18.96 3.66
CA ASP A 80 -10.00 19.16 3.46
C ASP A 80 -9.52 18.62 2.11
N LEU A 81 -10.15 17.59 1.55
CA LEU A 81 -9.76 16.96 0.28
C LEU A 81 -9.82 17.91 -0.91
N GLY A 82 -10.77 18.87 -0.89
CA GLY A 82 -10.92 19.90 -1.91
C GLY A 82 -9.91 21.04 -1.83
N LYS A 83 -9.16 21.15 -0.73
CA LYS A 83 -8.24 22.28 -0.50
C LYS A 83 -6.98 22.17 -1.35
N GLN A 84 -6.37 23.32 -1.59
CA GLN A 84 -5.08 23.45 -2.25
C GLN A 84 -4.04 23.89 -1.22
N VAL A 85 -3.00 23.09 -1.03
CA VAL A 85 -1.98 23.33 -0.01
C VAL A 85 -0.59 23.17 -0.59
N THR A 86 0.39 23.79 0.07
CA THR A 86 1.80 23.48 -0.17
C THR A 86 2.18 22.17 0.50
N LEU A 87 3.33 21.59 0.17
CA LEU A 87 3.84 20.40 0.86
C LEU A 87 4.00 20.62 2.38
N GLY A 88 4.37 21.84 2.79
CA GLY A 88 4.42 22.21 4.21
C GLY A 88 3.02 22.33 4.85
N GLY A 89 2.05 22.89 4.13
CA GLY A 89 0.65 22.94 4.58
C GLY A 89 0.05 21.54 4.72
N PHE A 90 0.36 20.64 3.79
CA PHE A 90 -0.06 19.23 3.87
C PHE A 90 0.60 18.50 5.04
N ALA A 91 1.89 18.75 5.30
CA ALA A 91 2.57 18.19 6.46
C ALA A 91 1.89 18.63 7.78
N ALA A 92 1.51 19.90 7.87
CA ALA A 92 0.78 20.44 9.01
C ALA A 92 -0.61 19.79 9.17
N LEU A 93 -1.35 19.58 8.08
CA LEU A 93 -2.65 18.90 8.09
C LEU A 93 -2.55 17.46 8.61
N LEU A 94 -1.49 16.73 8.23
CA LEU A 94 -1.27 15.36 8.69
C LEU A 94 -0.60 15.27 10.08
N GLY A 95 -0.19 16.40 10.67
CA GLY A 95 0.58 16.40 11.91
C GLY A 95 1.97 15.77 11.78
N VAL A 96 2.56 15.79 10.58
CA VAL A 96 3.87 15.18 10.30
C VAL A 96 4.96 16.22 10.03
N ASN A 97 6.22 15.80 10.18
CA ASN A 97 7.35 16.67 9.89
C ASN A 97 7.44 16.98 8.39
N THR A 98 7.52 18.26 8.02
CA THR A 98 7.68 18.72 6.63
C THR A 98 8.89 18.09 5.93
N GLY A 99 9.97 17.81 6.69
CA GLY A 99 11.15 17.10 6.19
C GLY A 99 10.82 15.71 5.65
N THR A 100 9.83 15.01 6.21
CA THR A 100 9.38 13.70 5.70
C THR A 100 8.76 13.83 4.31
N ILE A 101 7.98 14.89 4.07
CA ILE A 101 7.36 15.15 2.76
C ILE A 101 8.43 15.63 1.76
N ASN A 102 9.33 16.51 2.18
CA ASN A 102 10.45 16.96 1.33
C ASN A 102 11.36 15.79 0.93
N LYS A 103 11.58 14.82 1.82
CA LYS A 103 12.34 13.61 1.47
C LYS A 103 11.67 12.81 0.33
N ILE A 104 10.34 12.75 0.29
CA ILE A 104 9.62 12.13 -0.84
C ILE A 104 9.85 12.94 -2.11
N LYS A 105 9.77 14.27 -2.03
CA LYS A 105 10.09 15.15 -3.17
C LYS A 105 11.51 14.93 -3.71
N ASP A 106 12.51 14.86 -2.82
CA ASP A 106 13.90 14.80 -3.23
C ASP A 106 14.30 13.40 -3.73
N HIS A 107 13.76 12.33 -3.15
CA HIS A 107 14.12 10.95 -3.52
C HIS A 107 13.16 10.31 -4.54
N ARG A 108 11.92 10.80 -4.65
CA ARG A 108 10.83 10.22 -5.45
C ARG A 108 9.93 11.30 -6.07
N PRO A 109 10.50 12.24 -6.85
CA PRO A 109 9.74 13.34 -7.46
C PRO A 109 8.69 12.87 -8.49
N ASP A 110 8.82 11.65 -9.00
CA ASP A 110 7.87 10.98 -9.90
C ASP A 110 6.56 10.59 -9.19
N THR A 111 6.60 10.45 -7.86
CA THR A 111 5.41 10.06 -7.08
C THR A 111 4.57 11.26 -6.67
N LEU A 112 5.09 12.47 -6.80
CA LEU A 112 4.34 13.69 -6.51
C LEU A 112 3.33 13.98 -7.62
N PRO A 113 2.10 14.41 -7.26
CA PRO A 113 1.15 14.89 -8.24
C PRO A 113 1.65 16.18 -8.90
N ASP A 114 1.07 16.52 -10.04
CA ASP A 114 1.27 17.82 -10.66
C ASP A 114 0.78 18.95 -9.74
N THR A 115 1.40 20.11 -9.86
CA THR A 115 0.93 21.31 -9.18
C THR A 115 -0.34 21.82 -9.83
N VAL A 116 -1.16 22.53 -9.06
CA VAL A 116 -2.41 23.14 -9.54
C VAL A 116 -2.14 24.12 -10.70
N ASP A 117 -1.00 24.81 -10.64
CA ASP A 117 -0.55 25.79 -11.63
C ASP A 117 0.25 25.16 -12.80
N GLY A 118 0.51 23.85 -12.77
CA GLY A 118 1.27 23.14 -13.81
C GLY A 118 2.78 23.43 -13.81
N GLN A 119 3.30 24.30 -12.94
CA GLN A 119 4.73 24.54 -12.82
C GLN A 119 5.38 23.57 -11.83
N ARG A 120 6.45 22.92 -12.27
CA ARG A 120 7.19 21.99 -11.42
C ARG A 120 8.23 22.73 -10.56
N TRP A 121 8.23 22.40 -9.27
CA TRP A 121 9.34 22.62 -8.32
C TRP A 121 9.67 24.07 -7.95
N TYR A 122 8.78 24.72 -7.22
CA TYR A 122 9.06 26.01 -6.58
C TYR A 122 8.50 26.07 -5.14
N PRO A 123 8.99 26.99 -4.28
CA PRO A 123 8.71 26.97 -2.84
C PRO A 123 7.23 27.13 -2.45
N ARG A 124 6.40 27.64 -3.37
CA ARG A 124 4.97 27.91 -3.13
C ARG A 124 4.06 27.07 -4.02
N ALA A 125 4.60 26.01 -4.62
CA ALA A 125 3.87 25.01 -5.38
C ALA A 125 2.65 24.52 -4.58
N ARG A 126 1.47 24.64 -5.20
CA ARG A 126 0.21 24.18 -4.60
C ARG A 126 -0.18 22.86 -5.23
N TYR A 127 -0.70 21.98 -4.40
CA TYR A 127 -1.20 20.66 -4.78
C TYR A 127 -2.58 20.47 -4.17
N HIS A 128 -3.41 19.66 -4.82
CA HIS A 128 -4.67 19.25 -4.21
C HIS A 128 -4.42 18.28 -3.06
N VAL A 129 -5.10 18.50 -1.92
CA VAL A 129 -4.97 17.62 -0.74
C VAL A 129 -5.34 16.19 -1.08
N ARG A 130 -6.41 15.94 -1.85
CA ARG A 130 -6.78 14.58 -2.30
C ARG A 130 -5.62 13.83 -2.98
N ASP A 131 -4.85 14.53 -3.81
CA ASP A 131 -3.78 13.93 -4.61
C ASP A 131 -2.55 13.70 -3.73
N LEU A 132 -2.23 14.65 -2.84
CA LEU A 132 -1.18 14.45 -1.83
C LEU A 132 -1.52 13.33 -0.85
N LEU A 133 -2.80 13.20 -0.45
CA LEU A 133 -3.28 12.13 0.43
C LEU A 133 -3.18 10.77 -0.25
N LEU A 134 -3.56 10.68 -1.53
CA LEU A 134 -3.39 9.46 -2.32
C LEU A 134 -1.91 9.06 -2.44
N MET A 135 -1.03 10.03 -2.69
CA MET A 135 0.42 9.83 -2.73
C MET A 135 0.96 9.33 -1.38
N TRP A 136 0.48 9.92 -0.28
CA TRP A 136 0.86 9.58 1.08
C TRP A 136 0.35 8.19 1.50
N ASN A 137 -0.88 7.84 1.16
CA ASN A 137 -1.44 6.52 1.49
C ASN A 137 -0.91 5.41 0.59
N SER A 138 -0.43 5.75 -0.61
CA SER A 138 0.27 4.83 -1.51
C SER A 138 1.74 4.60 -1.15
N ARG A 139 2.23 5.12 0.00
CA ARG A 139 3.64 4.93 0.37
C ARG A 139 3.93 3.46 0.67
N PRO A 140 4.98 2.91 0.07
CA PRO A 140 5.36 1.54 0.35
C PRO A 140 5.95 1.45 1.77
N GLY A 141 5.66 0.35 2.47
CA GLY A 141 6.20 0.09 3.81
C GLY A 141 7.74 0.00 3.84
N LYS A 142 8.32 -0.06 5.05
CA LYS A 142 9.77 -0.17 5.24
C LYS A 142 10.32 -1.44 4.57
N GLY A 143 11.33 -1.31 3.69
CA GLY A 143 12.04 -2.44 3.06
C GLY A 143 12.71 -2.11 1.72
N SER A 144 13.80 -2.80 1.40
CA SER A 144 14.41 -2.74 0.07
C SER A 144 13.49 -3.40 -0.96
N GLY A 145 13.11 -2.67 -2.01
CA GLY A 145 12.20 -3.15 -3.05
C GLY A 145 10.71 -2.90 -2.77
N SER A 146 10.35 -2.24 -1.67
CA SER A 146 8.96 -1.85 -1.39
C SER A 146 8.41 -0.87 -2.44
N ASP A 147 9.28 -0.11 -3.08
CA ASP A 147 8.94 0.83 -4.16
C ASP A 147 8.27 0.15 -5.37
N ARG A 148 8.68 -1.09 -5.71
CA ARG A 148 8.05 -1.90 -6.77
C ARG A 148 6.64 -2.38 -6.42
N ARG A 149 6.20 -2.18 -5.17
CA ARG A 149 4.91 -2.63 -4.64
C ARG A 149 3.93 -1.47 -4.46
N ARG A 150 4.34 -0.26 -4.86
CA ARG A 150 3.46 0.91 -4.83
C ARG A 150 2.36 0.74 -5.90
N PRO A 151 1.07 0.92 -5.55
CA PRO A 151 0.02 0.98 -6.56
C PRO A 151 0.27 2.16 -7.51
N ALA A 152 0.02 1.96 -8.81
CA ALA A 152 0.22 3.00 -9.81
C ALA A 152 -0.62 4.23 -9.48
N LEU A 153 0.01 5.40 -9.41
CA LEU A 153 -0.69 6.65 -9.14
C LEU A 153 -1.31 7.18 -10.45
N PRO A 154 -2.48 7.83 -10.40
CA PRO A 154 -3.21 8.22 -11.60
C PRO A 154 -2.46 9.22 -12.48
N TRP A 155 -1.55 10.02 -11.91
CA TRP A 155 -0.69 10.94 -12.68
C TRP A 155 0.57 10.28 -13.24
N GLN A 156 0.97 9.09 -12.78
CA GLN A 156 2.10 8.36 -13.36
C GLN A 156 1.71 7.72 -14.71
N ASN A 157 0.47 7.27 -14.85
CA ASN A 157 -0.04 6.72 -16.12
C ASN A 157 -0.31 7.80 -17.19
N ARG A 158 -0.36 9.09 -16.81
CA ARG A 158 -0.51 10.19 -17.77
C ARG A 158 0.78 10.48 -18.57
N GLN A 159 1.93 9.94 -18.15
CA GLN A 159 3.23 10.19 -18.79
C GLN A 159 3.64 9.13 -19.82
N ASN A 160 2.80 8.13 -20.10
CA ASN A 160 3.05 7.18 -21.19
C ASN A 160 2.06 7.46 -22.33
N PRO A 161 2.33 8.44 -23.22
CA PRO A 161 1.66 8.45 -24.50
C PRO A 161 2.09 7.17 -25.24
N ASP A 162 1.08 6.37 -25.59
CA ASP A 162 1.17 5.20 -26.44
C ASP A 162 2.21 5.39 -27.57
N PRO A 163 3.28 4.56 -27.67
CA PRO A 163 4.09 4.55 -28.87
C PRO A 163 3.30 3.81 -29.95
N HIS A 164 2.71 4.60 -30.83
CA HIS A 164 2.00 4.16 -32.02
C HIS A 164 2.88 3.27 -32.93
#